data_AF-A0A353W0G6-F1
#
_entry.id   AF-A0A353W0G6-F1
#
_cell.length_a   1.000
_cell.length_b   1.000
_cell.length_c   1.000
_cell.angle_alpha   90.00
_cell.angle_beta   90.00
_cell.angle_gamma   90.00
#
_symmetry.space_group_name_H-M   'P 1'
#
loop_
_entity.id
_entity.type
_entity.pdbx_description
1 polymer ?
#
loop_
_entity_poly.entity_id
_entity_poly.type
_entity_poly.pdbx_seq_one_letter_code
_entity_poly.pdbx_strand_id
1 'polypeptide(L)' 'NYLLYGDEEPLAVIAIKMVSEKSGIGWTTWAHTAIPVPIRAKGVNQEKFDGYIDNTKIPKLILEAMDISQ' A
#
# COMPACT_ATOMS: atom_id res chain seq x y z
N ASN A 1 9.13 -24.62 6.99
CA ASN A 1 8.29 -24.39 8.18
C ASN A 1 7.90 -22.90 8.24
N TYR A 2 7.10 -22.43 7.27
CA TYR A 2 6.74 -21.00 7.07
C TYR A 2 5.42 -20.61 7.79
N LEU A 3 4.67 -21.60 8.26
CA LEU A 3 3.31 -21.42 8.78
C LEU A 3 3.25 -21.18 10.30
N LEU A 4 4.39 -21.16 11.00
CA LEU A 4 4.41 -21.06 12.47
C LEU A 4 3.76 -19.76 12.99
N TYR A 5 3.69 -18.71 12.17
CA TYR A 5 3.06 -17.43 12.49
C TYR A 5 2.19 -16.93 11.32
N GLY A 6 1.53 -17.85 10.60
CA GLY A 6 0.61 -17.50 9.53
C GLY A 6 -0.65 -16.79 10.04
N ASP A 7 -1.48 -16.32 9.11
CA ASP A 7 -2.58 -15.37 9.35
C ASP A 7 -3.60 -15.81 10.40
N GLU A 8 -3.72 -17.11 10.67
CA GLU A 8 -4.74 -17.67 11.57
C GLU A 8 -4.14 -18.51 12.73
N GLU A 9 -2.83 -18.41 12.98
CA GLU A 9 -2.23 -19.12 14.10
C GLU A 9 -2.67 -18.48 15.44
N PRO A 10 -3.31 -19.24 16.35
CA PRO A 10 -3.96 -18.65 17.53
C PRO A 10 -3.02 -17.87 18.46
N LEU A 11 -1.79 -18.33 18.69
CA LEU A 11 -0.85 -17.62 19.56
C LEU A 11 -0.43 -16.27 18.96
N ALA A 12 -0.10 -16.25 17.66
CA ALA A 12 0.27 -15.06 16.91
C ALA A 12 -0.87 -14.04 16.89
N VAL A 13 -2.09 -14.48 16.60
CA VAL A 13 -3.28 -13.60 16.58
C VAL A 13 -3.50 -12.93 17.94
N ILE A 14 -3.40 -13.68 19.03
CA ILE A 14 -3.58 -13.11 20.38
C ILE A 14 -2.43 -12.18 20.75
N ALA A 15 -1.19 -12.52 20.42
CA ALA A 15 -0.05 -11.64 20.63
C ALA A 15 -0.20 -10.30 19.89
N ILE A 16 -0.60 -10.34 18.62
CA ILE A 16 -0.86 -9.15 17.80
C ILE A 16 -1.97 -8.29 18.41
N LYS A 17 -3.07 -8.89 18.88
CA LYS A 17 -4.16 -8.17 19.56
C LYS A 17 -3.66 -7.44 20.81
N MET A 18 -2.94 -8.13 21.70
CA MET A 18 -2.42 -7.53 22.94
C MET A 18 -1.47 -6.36 22.68
N VAL A 19 -0.59 -6.48 21.68
CA VAL A 19 0.33 -5.40 21.31
C VAL A 19 -0.42 -4.24 20.68
N SER A 20 -1.37 -4.52 19.79
CA SER A 20 -2.18 -3.50 19.10
C SER A 20 -3.00 -2.66 20.07
N GLU A 21 -3.63 -3.29 21.07
CA GLU A 21 -4.36 -2.58 22.13
C GLU A 21 -3.43 -1.65 22.93
N LYS A 22 -2.25 -2.13 23.32
CA LYS A 22 -1.27 -1.32 24.06
C LYS A 22 -0.67 -0.18 23.24
N SER A 23 -0.59 -0.33 21.91
CA SER A 23 -0.07 0.69 21.01
C SER A 23 -1.13 1.62 20.42
N GLY A 24 -2.42 1.36 20.66
CA GLY A 24 -3.51 2.12 20.05
C GLY A 24 -3.65 1.91 18.54
N ILE A 25 -3.30 0.71 18.04
CA ILE A 25 -3.39 0.34 16.62
C ILE A 25 -4.65 -0.49 16.40
N GLY A 26 -5.42 -0.18 15.35
CA GLY A 26 -6.62 -0.92 14.96
C GLY A 26 -6.45 -1.64 13.62
N TRP A 27 -7.06 -2.81 13.50
CA TRP A 27 -7.14 -3.61 12.29
C TRP A 27 -8.60 -3.89 11.94
N THR A 28 -8.99 -3.76 10.68
CA THR A 28 -10.39 -3.90 10.23
C THR A 28 -10.66 -5.18 9.43
N THR A 29 -9.64 -5.77 8.84
CA THR A 29 -9.74 -6.97 8.01
C THR A 29 -8.41 -7.72 7.97
N TRP A 30 -8.46 -9.01 7.68
CA TRP A 30 -7.30 -9.85 7.36
C TRP A 30 -6.89 -9.76 5.88
N ALA A 31 -7.64 -9.00 5.09
CA ALA A 31 -7.45 -8.84 3.66
C ALA A 31 -7.09 -7.38 3.30
N HIS A 32 -7.18 -7.04 2.02
CA HIS A 32 -6.96 -5.68 1.54
C HIS A 32 -8.17 -4.77 1.79
N THR A 33 -7.92 -3.47 1.82
CA THR A 33 -8.95 -2.42 1.78
C THR A 33 -8.83 -1.62 0.49
N ALA A 34 -9.89 -0.91 0.11
CA ALA A 34 -9.97 -0.19 -1.16
C ALA A 34 -9.59 1.30 -1.06
N ILE A 35 -8.91 1.72 0.01
CA ILE A 35 -8.54 3.12 0.17
C ILE A 35 -7.52 3.53 -0.90
N PRO A 36 -7.64 4.72 -1.53
CA PRO A 36 -6.64 5.23 -2.44
C PRO A 36 -5.25 5.30 -1.80
N VAL A 37 -4.23 4.85 -2.53
CA VAL A 37 -2.83 4.84 -2.06
C VAL A 37 -2.12 6.12 -2.54
N PRO A 38 -1.37 6.82 -1.67
CA PRO A 38 -0.69 8.05 -2.06
C PRO A 38 0.43 7.79 -3.07
N ILE A 39 0.53 8.65 -4.08
CA ILE A 39 1.63 8.68 -5.05
C ILE A 39 2.62 9.76 -4.63
N ARG A 40 3.93 9.46 -4.74
CA ARG A 40 5.00 10.43 -4.53
C ARG A 40 5.93 10.41 -5.73
N ALA A 41 6.19 11.58 -6.30
CA ALA A 41 7.11 11.77 -7.42
C ALA A 41 8.07 12.91 -7.13
N LYS A 42 9.32 12.78 -7.60
CA LYS A 42 10.36 13.81 -7.47
C LYS A 42 11.23 13.83 -8.73
N GLY A 43 11.46 15.02 -9.27
CA GLY A 43 12.32 15.22 -10.43
C GLY A 43 11.63 16.00 -11.55
N VAL A 44 12.18 15.91 -12.76
CA VAL A 44 11.58 16.48 -13.97
C VAL A 44 10.22 15.81 -14.20
N ASN A 45 9.20 16.59 -14.56
CA ASN A 45 7.82 16.13 -14.81
C ASN A 45 7.08 15.56 -13.58
N GLN A 46 7.57 15.78 -12.35
CA GLN A 46 6.94 15.28 -11.13
C GLN A 46 5.49 15.77 -10.94
N GLU A 47 5.16 16.95 -11.45
CA GLU A 47 3.84 17.57 -11.39
C GLU A 47 2.76 16.78 -12.15
N LYS A 48 3.17 15.91 -13.09
CA LYS A 48 2.25 15.01 -13.80
C LYS A 48 1.61 13.93 -12.92
N PHE A 49 2.17 13.70 -11.72
CA PHE A 49 1.70 12.70 -10.77
C PHE A 49 0.84 13.29 -9.63
N ASP A 50 0.38 14.55 -9.77
CA ASP A 50 -0.49 15.20 -8.79
C ASP A 50 -1.98 14.84 -8.99
N GLY A 51 -2.75 14.92 -7.89
CA GLY A 51 -4.19 14.70 -7.89
C GLY A 51 -4.64 13.24 -7.76
N TYR A 52 -5.91 12.99 -8.12
CA TYR A 52 -6.54 11.67 -8.00
C TYR A 52 -6.37 10.86 -9.28
N ILE A 53 -5.51 9.83 -9.21
CA ILE A 53 -5.05 9.07 -10.37
C ILE A 53 -5.47 7.61 -10.22
N ASP A 54 -6.15 7.10 -11.24
CA ASP A 54 -6.39 5.66 -11.38
C ASP A 54 -5.07 4.93 -11.70
N ASN A 55 -4.85 3.77 -11.07
CA ASN A 55 -3.57 3.07 -11.17
C ASN A 55 -3.21 2.66 -12.61
N THR A 56 -4.18 2.51 -13.52
CA THR A 56 -3.94 2.18 -14.93
C THR A 56 -3.29 3.33 -15.71
N LYS A 57 -3.36 4.56 -15.19
CA LYS A 57 -2.74 5.74 -15.81
C LYS A 57 -1.28 5.90 -15.40
N ILE A 58 -0.87 5.36 -14.26
CA ILE A 58 0.50 5.51 -13.72
C ILE A 58 1.57 5.08 -14.73
N PRO A 59 1.48 3.91 -15.40
CA PRO A 59 2.48 3.51 -16.39
C PRO A 59 2.57 4.47 -17.58
N LYS A 60 1.44 5.06 -17.99
CA LYS A 60 1.40 6.03 -19.11
C LYS A 60 2.10 7.33 -18.72
N LEU A 61 1.85 7.82 -17.50
CA LEU A 61 2.53 9.00 -16.95
C LEU A 61 4.03 8.78 -16.79
N ILE A 62 4.47 7.57 -16.43
CA ILE A 62 5.90 7.22 -16.37
C ILE A 62 6.54 7.31 -17.76
N LEU A 63 5.92 6.71 -18.78
CA LEU A 63 6.42 6.78 -20.16
C LEU A 63 6.52 8.23 -20.65
N GLU A 64 5.48 9.03 -20.39
CA GLU A 64 5.45 10.44 -20.73
C GLU A 64 6.52 11.26 -19.98
N ALA A 65 6.78 10.94 -18.72
CA ALA A 65 7.83 11.58 -17.94
C ALA A 65 9.24 11.23 -18.44
N MET A 66 9.39 10.05 -19.04
CA MET A 66 10.63 9.54 -19.65
C MET A 66 10.80 9.93 -21.13
N ASP A 67 9.86 10.66 -21.71
CA ASP A 67 9.83 11.00 -23.14
C ASP A 67 9.86 9.77 -24.07
N ILE A 68 9.14 8.71 -23.67
CA ILE A 68 9.00 7.47 -24.46
C ILE A 68 7.63 7.47 -25.14
N SER A 69 7.62 7.42 -26.48
CA SER A 69 6.40 7.26 -27.27
C SER A 69 5.77 5.87 -27.08
N GLN A 70 4.45 5.82 -26.97
CA GLN A 70 3.68 4.57 -26.96
C GLN A 70 3.59 3.92 -28.35
#